data_AF-A0A7J2MA92-F1
#
_entry.id   AF-A0A7J2MA92-F1
#
_cell.length_a   1.000
_cell.length_b   1.000
_cell.length_c   1.000
_cell.angle_alpha   90.00
_cell.angle_beta   90.00
_cell.angle_gamma   90.00
#
_symmetry.space_group_name_H-M   'P 1'
#
loop_
_entity.id
_entity.type
_entity.pdbx_description
1 polymer ?
#
loop_
_entity_poly.entity_id
_entity_poly.type
_entity_poly.pdbx_seq_one_letter_code
_entity_poly.pdbx_strand_id
1 'polypeptide(L)'
;MMEIRVHPRVKKYLDGSGENERLKEHLRKLADDPFTPRKGADIKKLKGKRHDLYRLRVGPHRFEYFVEDDIIWIERAFLRGKGYQKEKG
;
A
#
# COMPACT_ATOMS: atom_id res chain seq x y z
N MET A 1 -11.04 1.81 -13.72
CA MET A 1 -10.56 2.17 -12.38
C MET A 1 -10.96 1.06 -11.43
N MET A 2 -10.01 0.57 -10.65
CA MET A 2 -10.20 -0.52 -9.69
C MET A 2 -10.66 0.00 -8.32
N GLU A 3 -11.38 -0.82 -7.56
CA GLU A 3 -11.80 -0.46 -6.20
C GLU A 3 -10.61 -0.54 -5.24
N ILE A 4 -10.45 0.41 -4.33
CA ILE A 4 -9.41 0.35 -3.29
C ILE A 4 -10.06 0.06 -1.94
N ARG A 5 -9.66 -1.05 -1.31
CA ARG A 5 -10.04 -1.39 0.06
C ARG A 5 -8.84 -1.30 0.98
N VAL A 6 -9.02 -0.60 2.10
CA VAL A 6 -7.94 -0.32 3.04
C VAL A 6 -8.21 -1.04 4.35
N HIS A 7 -7.27 -1.89 4.77
CA HIS A 7 -7.39 -2.58 6.05
C HIS A 7 -7.46 -1.57 7.21
N PRO A 8 -8.26 -1.77 8.28
CA PRO A 8 -8.41 -0.79 9.38
C PRO A 8 -7.08 -0.33 10.00
N ARG A 9 -6.10 -1.22 10.11
CA ARG A 9 -4.74 -0.88 10.58
C ARG A 9 -4.01 0.13 9.70
N VAL A 10 -4.22 0.05 8.39
CA VAL A 10 -3.65 1.01 7.43
C VAL A 10 -4.37 2.34 7.54
N LYS A 11 -5.70 2.35 7.75
CA LYS A 11 -6.44 3.59 8.03
C LYS A 11 -5.87 4.30 9.26
N LYS A 12 -5.68 3.58 10.37
CA LYS A 12 -5.06 4.13 11.59
C LYS A 12 -3.65 4.68 11.33
N TYR A 13 -2.86 3.99 10.50
CA TYR A 13 -1.53 4.47 10.10
C TYR A 13 -1.59 5.77 9.31
N LEU A 14 -2.50 5.87 8.33
CA LEU A 14 -2.69 7.07 7.51
C LEU A 14 -3.05 8.27 8.40
N ASP A 15 -4.03 8.08 9.30
CA ASP A 15 -4.50 9.13 10.19
C ASP A 15 -3.41 9.60 11.18
N GLY A 16 -2.54 8.69 11.62
CA GLY A 16 -1.41 9.01 12.52
C GLY A 16 -0.12 9.49 11.82
N SER A 17 -0.09 9.56 10.50
CA SER A 17 1.15 9.84 9.75
C SER A 17 1.54 11.32 9.68
N GLY A 18 0.58 12.24 9.86
CA GLY A 18 0.76 13.66 9.57
C GLY A 18 0.83 14.01 8.07
N GLU A 19 0.83 13.01 7.18
CA GLU A 19 0.89 13.16 5.72
C GLU A 19 -0.34 12.52 5.02
N ASN A 20 -1.47 12.44 5.72
CA ASN A 20 -2.64 11.64 5.34
C ASN A 20 -3.12 11.91 3.91
N GLU A 21 -3.35 13.18 3.56
CA GLU A 21 -3.84 13.61 2.25
C GLU A 21 -2.88 13.18 1.12
N ARG A 22 -1.59 13.46 1.28
CA ARG A 22 -0.54 13.05 0.32
C ARG A 22 -0.53 11.53 0.13
N LEU A 23 -0.61 10.77 1.21
CA LEU A 23 -0.59 9.31 1.15
C LEU A 23 -1.85 8.75 0.46
N LYS A 24 -3.03 9.30 0.76
CA LYS A 24 -4.29 8.94 0.10
C LYS A 24 -4.27 9.24 -1.39
N GLU A 25 -3.71 10.38 -1.82
CA GLU A 25 -3.55 10.70 -3.24
C GLU A 25 -2.69 9.67 -3.98
N HIS A 26 -1.57 9.26 -3.37
CA HIS A 26 -0.71 8.23 -3.95
C HIS A 26 -1.39 6.86 -3.99
N LEU A 27 -2.19 6.50 -2.98
CA LEU A 27 -2.97 5.27 -2.99
C LEU A 27 -4.03 5.28 -4.10
N ARG A 28 -4.76 6.40 -4.27
CA ARG A 28 -5.78 6.54 -5.32
C ARG A 28 -5.23 6.29 -6.73
N LYS A 29 -3.97 6.65 -6.99
CA LYS A 29 -3.32 6.37 -8.28
C LYS A 29 -3.28 4.88 -8.62
N LEU A 30 -3.28 3.98 -7.62
CA LEU A 30 -3.30 2.54 -7.86
C LEU A 30 -4.56 2.10 -8.62
N ALA A 31 -5.68 2.83 -8.49
CA ALA A 31 -6.92 2.50 -9.18
C ALA A 31 -6.80 2.54 -10.72
N ASP A 32 -5.87 3.33 -11.26
CA ASP A 32 -5.63 3.44 -12.70
C ASP A 32 -4.77 2.27 -13.21
N ASP A 33 -3.73 1.95 -12.46
CA ASP A 33 -2.80 0.86 -12.75
C ASP A 33 -2.05 0.47 -11.45
N PRO A 34 -2.37 -0.69 -10.85
CA PRO A 34 -1.73 -1.15 -9.62
C PRO A 34 -0.48 -2.00 -9.89
N PHE A 35 -0.03 -2.14 -11.14
CA PHE A 35 1.04 -3.06 -11.50
C PHE A 35 2.31 -2.34 -11.96
N THR A 36 2.16 -1.28 -12.74
CA THR A 36 3.30 -0.65 -13.45
C THR A 36 3.93 0.50 -12.64
N PRO A 37 5.25 0.45 -12.36
CA PRO A 37 5.97 1.58 -11.78
C PRO A 37 5.92 2.80 -12.71
N ARG A 38 5.62 3.98 -12.18
CA ARG A 38 5.52 5.24 -12.95
C ARG A 38 5.80 6.47 -12.10
N LYS A 39 5.91 7.64 -12.75
CA LYS A 39 6.05 8.92 -12.04
C LYS A 39 4.86 9.11 -11.09
N GLY A 40 5.14 9.18 -9.79
CA GLY A 40 4.12 9.31 -8.76
C GLY A 40 3.55 7.98 -8.23
N ALA A 41 4.01 6.83 -8.72
CA ALA A 41 3.71 5.51 -8.13
C ALA A 41 4.92 4.56 -8.31
N ASP A 42 5.82 4.53 -7.33
CA ASP A 42 6.92 3.57 -7.27
C ASP A 42 6.39 2.23 -6.74
N ILE A 43 6.02 1.36 -7.68
CA ILE A 43 5.44 0.04 -7.43
C ILE A 43 6.52 -1.01 -7.65
N LYS A 44 6.61 -1.96 -6.72
CA LYS A 44 7.48 -3.13 -6.86
C LYS A 44 6.69 -4.41 -6.59
N LYS A 45 6.68 -5.34 -7.55
CA LYS A 45 6.21 -6.71 -7.32
C LYS A 45 7.11 -7.42 -6.30
N LEU A 46 6.49 -8.05 -5.32
CA LEU A 46 7.11 -8.85 -4.27
C LEU A 46 6.86 -10.34 -4.56
N LYS A 47 7.70 -11.21 -4.00
CA LYS A 47 7.50 -12.66 -4.08
C LYS A 47 6.43 -13.06 -3.06
N GLY A 48 5.19 -13.25 -3.52
CA GLY A 48 4.09 -13.74 -2.70
C GLY A 48 4.03 -15.28 -2.65
N LYS A 49 3.37 -15.83 -1.62
CA LYS A 49 3.18 -17.30 -1.47
C LYS A 49 1.87 -17.82 -2.08
N ARG A 50 0.80 -17.00 -2.06
CA ARG A 50 -0.55 -17.37 -2.55
C ARG A 50 -1.06 -16.43 -3.63
N HIS A 51 -0.85 -15.12 -3.47
CA HIS A 51 -1.18 -14.09 -4.47
C HIS A 51 0.06 -13.25 -4.78
N ASP A 52 0.05 -12.62 -5.94
CA ASP A 52 1.04 -11.60 -6.27
C ASP A 52 0.91 -10.42 -5.32
N LEU A 53 1.94 -10.20 -4.51
CA LEU A 53 2.01 -9.08 -3.59
C LEU A 53 2.80 -7.95 -4.25
N TYR A 54 2.35 -6.72 -4.03
CA TYR A 54 2.96 -5.51 -4.55
C TYR A 54 3.27 -4.55 -3.41
N ARG A 55 4.19 -3.63 -3.66
CA ARG A 55 4.52 -2.57 -2.72
C ARG A 55 4.61 -1.23 -3.38
N LEU A 56 3.82 -0.28 -2.89
CA LEU A 56 3.92 1.14 -3.21
C LEU A 56 4.88 1.84 -2.24
N ARG A 57 5.72 2.73 -2.77
CA ARG A 57 6.63 3.58 -1.99
C ARG A 57 6.25 5.04 -2.14
N VAL A 58 6.05 5.72 -1.00
CA VAL A 58 5.77 7.15 -0.92
C VAL A 58 6.70 7.77 0.12
N GLY A 59 7.81 8.38 -0.30
CA GLY A 59 8.83 8.86 0.63
C GLY A 59 9.33 7.75 1.57
N PRO A 60 9.21 7.89 2.90
CA PRO A 60 9.56 6.84 3.85
C PRO A 60 8.45 5.78 4.02
N HIS A 61 7.22 6.05 3.59
CA HIS A 61 6.07 5.16 3.75
C HIS A 61 6.08 4.03 2.72
N ARG A 62 5.67 2.85 3.16
CA ARG A 62 5.55 1.64 2.36
C ARG A 62 4.15 1.09 2.56
N PHE A 63 3.50 0.72 1.46
CA PHE A 63 2.20 0.07 1.47
C PHE A 63 2.31 -1.25 0.73
N GLU A 64 1.91 -2.34 1.35
CA GLU A 64 1.82 -3.65 0.70
C GLU A 64 0.37 -3.96 0.38
N TYR A 65 0.14 -4.46 -0.83
CA TYR A 65 -1.19 -4.73 -1.34
C TYR A 65 -1.18 -5.89 -2.33
N PHE A 66 -2.34 -6.47 -2.56
CA PHE A 66 -2.59 -7.43 -3.63
C PHE A 66 -3.84 -7.02 -4.40
N VAL A 67 -4.05 -7.64 -5.55
CA VAL A 67 -5.18 -7.38 -6.43
C VAL A 67 -5.97 -8.67 -6.61
N GLU A 68 -7.27 -8.62 -6.35
CA GLU A 68 -8.21 -9.75 -6.46
C GLU A 68 -9.57 -9.22 -6.92
N ASP A 69 -10.14 -9.80 -7.98
CA ASP A 69 -11.46 -9.44 -8.53
C ASP A 69 -11.68 -7.92 -8.73
N ASP A 70 -10.72 -7.24 -9.37
CA ASP A 70 -10.71 -5.79 -9.58
C ASP A 70 -10.66 -4.93 -8.29
N ILE A 71 -10.37 -5.55 -7.15
CA ILE A 71 -10.17 -4.89 -5.85
C ILE A 71 -8.69 -4.88 -5.49
N ILE A 72 -8.18 -3.69 -5.18
CA ILE A 72 -6.85 -3.46 -4.64
C ILE A 72 -6.96 -3.45 -3.11
N TRP A 73 -6.41 -4.49 -2.47
CA TRP A 73 -6.44 -4.66 -1.02
C TRP A 73 -5.17 -4.13 -0.39
N ILE A 74 -5.23 -2.95 0.23
CA ILE A 74 -4.10 -2.35 0.96
C ILE A 74 -4.01 -2.99 2.35
N GLU A 75 -3.08 -3.94 2.48
CA GLU A 75 -3.02 -4.83 3.63
C GLU A 75 -2.11 -4.31 4.74
N ARG A 76 -0.95 -3.71 4.41
CA ARG A 76 0.03 -3.24 5.39
C ARG A 76 0.53 -1.84 5.05
N ALA A 77 0.86 -1.07 6.08
CA ALA A 77 1.51 0.23 5.95
C ALA A 77 2.58 0.39 7.04
N PHE A 78 3.77 0.88 6.67
CA PHE A 78 4.90 1.03 7.60
C PHE A 78 5.95 2.01 7.07
N LEU A 79 6.79 2.54 7.98
CA LEU A 79 7.96 3.32 7.62
C LEU A 79 9.13 2.42 7.22
N ARG A 80 9.93 2.88 6.25
CA ARG A 80 11.22 2.27 5.91
C ARG A 80 12.06 2.08 7.18
N GLY A 81 12.62 0.88 7.36
CA GLY A 81 13.43 0.54 8.54
C GLY A 81 12.63 0.17 9.80
N LYS A 82 11.29 0.27 9.78
CA LYS A 82 10.41 -0.09 10.91
C LYS A 82 9.46 -1.25 10.60
N GLY A 83 9.52 -1.84 9.39
CA GLY A 83 8.60 -2.88 8.90
C GLY A 83 8.65 -4.24 9.61
N TYR A 84 9.35 -4.36 10.75
CA TYR A 84 9.53 -5.61 11.51
C TYR A 84 9.21 -5.48 13.00
N GLN A 85 8.35 -4.54 13.42
CA GLN A 85 7.75 -4.67 14.75
C GLN A 85 6.61 -5.69 14.71
N LYS A 86 6.92 -6.85 15.28
CA LYS A 86 6.12 -8.06 15.43
C LYS A 86 4.66 -7.76 15.80
N GLU A 87 3.76 -8.52 15.18
CA GLU A 87 2.44 -8.82 15.70
C GLU A 87 2.58 -9.25 17.17
N LYS A 88 2.13 -8.41 18.11
CA LYS A 88 1.77 -8.90 19.43
C LYS A 88 0.36 -9.46 19.27
N GLY A 89 0.27 -10.78 19.18
CA GLY A 89 -0.94 -11.51 19.56
C GLY A 89 -1.18 -11.40 21.06
#